data_AF-A0A2T4GZV2-F1
#
_entry.id   AF-A0A2T4GZV2-F1
#
_cell.length_a   1.000
_cell.length_b   1.000
_cell.length_c   1.000
_cell.angle_alpha   90.00
_cell.angle_beta   90.00
_cell.angle_gamma   90.00
#
_symmetry.space_group_name_H-M   'P 1'
#
loop_
_entity.id
_entity.type
_entity.pdbx_description
1 polymer ?
#
loop_
_entity_poly.entity_id
_entity_poly.type
_entity_poly.pdbx_seq_one_letter_code
_entity_poly.pdbx_strand_id
1 'polypeptide(L)'
;MASVQPEAAVPTNGNAQVNGNSQQQNKRPNQQNNRQWKQKKTKREKNITEGSSEEVLKYDIQALLKERAVEYGEGTEHGPEILPEEGTETEVEVLELSSTGDGLAMKPGSNQVYVVSFAVPGDIAKVKVFRHLPRDNQTLADFISISKPSPLRDDARISCKYFSSCGGCQFQMLDYSEQLKLKKRIVEKAFKNFSNLDPNIVPAVQDTMGSPLQYSYRTKLTPHFDGPLDSGPARGERTPEFLSRSALISDLCKRVAESAVRLGMTRERERMQKEFGNYQRGATILLRENTQRVAKDSEEASSETQPYTTRVENEDTVDIKSCITDSKATTTEYIGPYTFTNPAGSFFQNNNSILPSFTGYVRDNILPPAGTGMDIKYLIDAYSGSGLFTVTLASLFQHSIGIDIAADSIAYASRNAALNGMGEDRCKFIAADAGELFKSVTYNRDETVVVLDPPRKGCDADFLNQLRKFGPRRVLYVSCNVHTQARDVGVLVRGEGEGERYEIESLRGFDFFPQTGHVEGVAILNRVDTKA
;
A
#
# COMPACT_ATOMS: atom_id res chain seq x y z
N MET A 1 -49.11 -68.38 -30.26
CA MET A 1 -48.39 -67.56 -29.26
C MET A 1 -48.02 -66.27 -29.99
N ALA A 2 -48.73 -65.14 -29.88
CA ALA A 2 -49.27 -64.45 -28.69
C ALA A 2 -48.13 -63.87 -27.81
N SER A 3 -48.16 -62.62 -27.32
CA SER A 3 -49.13 -61.49 -27.41
C SER A 3 -48.59 -60.31 -26.56
N VAL A 4 -48.93 -59.01 -26.68
CA VAL A 4 -49.72 -58.18 -27.61
C VAL A 4 -49.32 -56.68 -27.40
N GLN A 5 -49.68 -55.83 -28.36
CA GLN A 5 -49.60 -54.34 -28.40
C GLN A 5 -50.50 -53.63 -27.34
N PRO A 6 -50.70 -52.28 -27.25
CA PRO A 6 -50.66 -51.18 -28.26
C PRO A 6 -49.68 -50.00 -27.90
N GLU A 7 -49.35 -49.00 -28.74
CA GLU A 7 -50.13 -48.05 -29.60
C GLU A 7 -51.06 -47.11 -28.80
N ALA A 8 -51.34 -45.84 -29.14
CA ALA A 8 -50.80 -44.83 -30.10
C ALA A 8 -51.08 -43.41 -29.48
N ALA A 9 -51.10 -42.22 -30.09
CA ALA A 9 -51.01 -41.72 -31.48
C ALA A 9 -50.42 -40.26 -31.50
N VAL A 10 -50.77 -39.41 -32.49
CA VAL A 10 -50.24 -38.03 -32.65
C VAL A 10 -51.38 -36.97 -32.84
N PRO A 11 -51.31 -35.81 -33.57
CA PRO A 11 -51.86 -34.53 -33.06
C PRO A 11 -53.09 -34.01 -33.83
N THR A 12 -53.54 -32.76 -33.61
CA THR A 12 -53.83 -31.77 -34.68
C THR A 12 -54.20 -30.37 -34.15
N ASN A 13 -53.88 -29.34 -34.96
CA ASN A 13 -54.56 -28.04 -35.20
C ASN A 13 -55.03 -27.14 -34.02
N GLY A 14 -55.01 -25.81 -34.12
CA GLY A 14 -54.47 -24.94 -35.18
C GLY A 14 -55.11 -23.54 -35.22
N ASN A 15 -54.49 -22.64 -35.98
CA ASN A 15 -54.99 -21.34 -36.49
C ASN A 15 -55.24 -20.13 -35.55
N ALA A 16 -54.87 -18.98 -36.15
CA ALA A 16 -55.50 -17.65 -36.11
C ALA A 16 -55.07 -16.61 -35.05
N GLN A 17 -54.71 -15.44 -35.60
CA GLN A 17 -54.55 -14.15 -34.94
C GLN A 17 -55.93 -13.52 -34.65
N VAL A 18 -55.98 -12.48 -33.80
CA VAL A 18 -56.43 -11.09 -34.18
C VAL A 18 -56.67 -10.23 -32.92
N ASN A 19 -56.15 -8.99 -32.96
CA ASN A 19 -56.51 -7.73 -32.27
C ASN A 19 -57.37 -7.71 -30.99
N GLY A 20 -57.07 -6.76 -30.08
CA GLY A 20 -58.12 -6.19 -29.21
C GLY A 20 -57.66 -5.19 -28.15
N ASN A 21 -57.82 -3.89 -28.42
CA ASN A 21 -57.74 -2.82 -27.41
C ASN A 21 -58.72 -3.05 -26.24
N SER A 22 -58.34 -2.66 -25.02
CA SER A 22 -58.85 -1.41 -24.40
C SER A 22 -58.30 -1.15 -23.00
N GLN A 23 -58.29 0.13 -22.62
CA GLN A 23 -58.11 0.58 -21.24
C GLN A 23 -59.46 0.60 -20.53
N GLN A 24 -59.50 0.29 -19.22
CA GLN A 24 -60.31 1.09 -18.29
C GLN A 24 -59.87 0.93 -16.82
N GLN A 25 -60.22 1.95 -16.03
CA GLN A 25 -60.06 2.02 -14.57
C GLN A 25 -61.17 1.13 -13.91
N ASN A 26 -61.21 0.82 -12.61
CA ASN A 26 -61.00 1.72 -11.46
C ASN A 26 -61.10 0.93 -10.12
N LYS A 27 -60.90 1.64 -9.00
CA LYS A 27 -61.28 1.31 -7.60
C LYS A 27 -60.47 0.22 -6.86
N ARG A 28 -59.85 0.64 -5.74
CA ARG A 28 -59.45 -0.21 -4.61
C ARG A 28 -60.65 -0.46 -3.69
N PRO A 29 -60.63 -1.56 -2.90
CA PRO A 29 -60.97 -1.50 -1.48
C PRO A 29 -59.73 -1.73 -0.60
N ASN A 30 -59.87 -1.48 0.71
CA ASN A 30 -58.79 -1.46 1.70
C ASN A 30 -59.00 -2.54 2.76
N GLN A 31 -58.00 -3.39 3.03
CA GLN A 31 -58.03 -4.25 4.22
C GLN A 31 -56.63 -4.59 4.78
N GLN A 32 -56.35 -3.96 5.91
CA GLN A 32 -55.72 -4.50 7.13
C GLN A 32 -54.35 -5.21 7.06
N ASN A 33 -53.38 -4.50 7.64
CA ASN A 33 -52.19 -4.99 8.36
C ASN A 33 -52.08 -6.51 8.63
N ASN A 34 -51.03 -7.12 8.08
CA ASN A 34 -50.12 -7.91 8.91
C ASN A 34 -48.68 -7.85 8.37
N ARG A 35 -47.92 -6.82 8.75
CA ARG A 35 -46.47 -6.72 8.45
C ARG A 35 -45.68 -7.09 9.70
N GLN A 36 -45.18 -8.32 9.74
CA GLN A 36 -44.12 -8.70 10.68
C GLN A 36 -42.96 -7.70 10.57
N TRP A 37 -42.48 -7.26 11.72
CA TRP A 37 -41.45 -6.22 11.83
C TRP A 37 -40.10 -6.83 11.45
N LYS A 38 -39.75 -6.78 10.16
CA LYS A 38 -38.40 -7.14 9.70
C LYS A 38 -37.40 -6.33 10.50
N GLN A 39 -36.56 -7.01 11.28
CA GLN A 39 -35.46 -6.39 12.00
C GLN A 39 -34.71 -5.44 11.06
N LYS A 40 -34.44 -4.21 11.52
CA LYS A 40 -33.62 -3.28 10.77
C LYS A 40 -32.27 -3.96 10.53
N LYS A 41 -31.97 -4.32 9.28
CA LYS A 41 -30.58 -4.52 8.87
C LYS A 41 -29.83 -3.27 9.32
N THR A 42 -28.78 -3.43 10.11
CA THR A 42 -27.94 -2.33 10.58
C THR A 42 -27.52 -1.51 9.38
N LYS A 43 -27.68 -0.19 9.50
CA LYS A 43 -27.47 0.75 8.41
C LYS A 43 -25.98 0.79 8.11
N ARG A 44 -25.53 -0.03 7.15
CA ARG A 44 -24.12 -0.17 6.69
C ARG A 44 -23.49 1.22 6.71
N GLU A 45 -22.49 1.40 7.58
CA GLU A 45 -22.09 2.75 7.98
C GLU A 45 -21.48 3.49 6.79
N LYS A 46 -22.08 4.63 6.45
CA LYS A 46 -21.63 5.50 5.34
C LYS A 46 -20.45 6.40 5.74
N ASN A 47 -19.87 6.12 6.91
CA ASN A 47 -18.93 6.99 7.62
C ASN A 47 -17.66 6.21 8.04
N ILE A 48 -17.36 5.10 7.36
CA ILE A 48 -15.99 4.53 7.44
C ILE A 48 -15.11 5.52 6.67
N THR A 49 -14.24 6.24 7.39
CA THR A 49 -13.16 7.01 6.77
C THR A 49 -12.25 6.02 6.05
N GLU A 50 -12.09 6.16 4.74
CA GLU A 50 -11.38 5.17 3.93
C GLU A 50 -9.85 5.36 4.01
N GLY A 51 -9.37 6.46 4.61
CA GLY A 51 -7.95 6.79 4.68
C GLY A 51 -7.35 7.03 3.30
N SER A 52 -8.16 7.61 2.40
CA SER A 52 -7.78 7.90 1.02
C SER A 52 -6.92 9.17 0.95
N SER A 53 -6.08 9.29 -0.09
CA SER A 53 -5.20 10.46 -0.25
C SER A 53 -5.98 11.78 -0.29
N GLU A 54 -7.19 11.79 -0.85
CA GLU A 54 -8.07 12.98 -0.89
C GLU A 54 -8.60 13.35 0.51
N GLU A 55 -9.01 12.36 1.30
CA GLU A 55 -9.49 12.55 2.67
C GLU A 55 -8.37 13.03 3.59
N VAL A 56 -7.19 12.41 3.50
CA VAL A 56 -5.97 12.78 4.22
C VAL A 56 -5.56 14.22 3.91
N LEU A 57 -5.46 14.57 2.62
CA LEU A 57 -5.10 15.90 2.16
C LEU A 57 -6.11 16.96 2.63
N LYS A 58 -7.41 16.63 2.66
CA LYS A 58 -8.47 17.50 3.18
C LYS A 58 -8.32 17.78 4.68
N TYR A 59 -7.97 16.79 5.50
CA TYR A 59 -7.70 17.02 6.93
C TYR A 59 -6.48 17.94 7.15
N ASP A 60 -5.42 17.80 6.35
CA ASP A 60 -4.25 18.68 6.42
C ASP A 60 -4.57 20.13 5.97
N ILE A 61 -5.33 20.30 4.88
CA ILE A 61 -5.80 21.62 4.43
C ILE A 61 -6.66 22.29 5.51
N GLN A 62 -7.58 21.55 6.14
CA GLN A 62 -8.41 22.08 7.24
C GLN A 62 -7.60 22.43 8.50
N ALA A 63 -6.54 21.69 8.80
CA ALA A 63 -5.63 22.02 9.89
C ALA A 63 -4.88 23.33 9.63
N LEU A 64 -4.29 23.48 8.43
CA LEU A 64 -3.57 24.69 8.02
C LEU A 64 -4.46 25.94 8.01
N LEU A 65 -5.68 25.83 7.47
CA LEU A 65 -6.64 26.94 7.47
C LEU A 65 -7.06 27.34 8.89
N LYS A 66 -7.23 26.37 9.80
CA LYS A 66 -7.54 26.64 11.21
C LYS A 66 -6.38 27.32 11.94
N GLU A 67 -5.15 26.92 11.66
CA GLU A 67 -3.94 27.53 12.25
C GLU A 67 -3.79 28.99 11.80
N ARG A 68 -3.93 29.26 10.49
CA ARG A 68 -3.90 30.62 9.95
C ARG A 68 -5.05 31.50 10.43
N ALA A 69 -6.25 30.95 10.64
CA ALA A 69 -7.37 31.69 11.21
C ALA A 69 -7.12 32.18 12.65
N VAL A 70 -6.33 31.43 13.44
CA VAL A 70 -5.89 31.84 14.78
C VAL A 70 -4.80 32.91 14.71
N GLU A 71 -3.89 32.83 13.73
CA GLU A 71 -2.78 33.77 13.55
C GLU A 71 -3.24 35.16 13.06
N TYR A 72 -4.17 35.21 12.09
CA TYR A 72 -4.70 36.47 11.55
C TYR A 72 -5.96 36.98 12.29
N GLY A 73 -6.56 36.13 13.13
CA GLY A 73 -7.71 36.45 13.98
C GLY A 73 -9.06 36.14 13.34
N GLU A 74 -10.00 35.62 14.16
CA GLU A 74 -11.38 35.38 13.76
C GLU A 74 -12.13 36.70 13.49
N GLY A 75 -12.11 37.17 12.24
CA GLY A 75 -12.86 38.36 11.84
C GLY A 75 -12.33 39.16 10.66
N THR A 76 -11.21 38.78 10.03
CA THR A 76 -10.82 39.39 8.75
C THR A 76 -11.81 38.99 7.65
N GLU A 77 -12.70 39.90 7.25
CA GLU A 77 -13.52 39.74 6.06
C GLU A 77 -12.63 39.85 4.81
N HIS A 78 -12.02 38.73 4.42
CA HIS A 78 -11.41 38.59 3.11
C HIS A 78 -12.53 38.72 2.07
N GLY A 79 -12.54 39.83 1.34
CA GLY A 79 -13.49 40.09 0.25
C GLY A 79 -13.44 38.98 -0.81
N PRO A 80 -14.46 38.87 -1.69
CA PRO A 80 -14.63 37.74 -2.59
C PRO A 80 -13.35 37.46 -3.40
N GLU A 81 -12.67 36.37 -3.07
CA GLU A 81 -11.32 36.11 -3.56
C GLU A 81 -11.35 35.81 -5.06
N ILE A 82 -10.74 36.68 -5.85
CA ILE A 82 -10.62 36.51 -7.30
C ILE A 82 -9.55 35.44 -7.55
N LEU A 83 -9.99 34.19 -7.67
CA LEU A 83 -9.14 33.08 -8.04
C LEU A 83 -8.54 33.33 -9.44
N PRO A 84 -7.25 33.00 -9.66
CA PRO A 84 -6.60 33.12 -10.97
C PRO A 84 -7.24 32.17 -12.00
N GLU A 85 -7.25 32.54 -13.28
CA GLU A 85 -7.85 31.67 -14.31
C GLU A 85 -7.11 30.33 -14.46
N GLU A 86 -7.85 29.25 -14.71
CA GLU A 86 -7.27 27.92 -14.92
C GLU A 86 -6.34 27.93 -16.15
N GLY A 87 -5.12 27.42 -15.96
CA GLY A 87 -4.05 27.48 -16.95
C GLY A 87 -3.09 28.68 -16.81
N THR A 88 -3.35 29.64 -15.94
CA THR A 88 -2.40 30.76 -15.67
C THR A 88 -1.21 30.33 -14.80
N GLU A 89 -0.10 31.04 -14.93
CA GLU A 89 1.07 30.90 -14.05
C GLU A 89 0.97 31.87 -12.87
N THR A 90 1.35 31.43 -11.67
CA THR A 90 1.28 32.26 -10.46
C THR A 90 2.34 31.84 -9.44
N GLU A 91 2.70 32.73 -8.53
CA GLU A 91 3.60 32.41 -7.40
C GLU A 91 2.80 32.18 -6.11
N VAL A 92 3.27 31.24 -5.30
CA VAL A 92 2.69 30.84 -4.01
C VAL A 92 3.80 30.52 -3.00
N GLU A 93 3.57 30.79 -1.72
CA GLU A 93 4.49 30.47 -0.63
C GLU A 93 4.07 29.15 0.02
N VAL A 94 4.98 28.17 0.08
CA VAL A 94 4.72 26.84 0.66
C VAL A 94 4.85 26.91 2.18
N LEU A 95 3.80 26.50 2.89
CA LEU A 95 3.67 26.67 4.34
C LEU A 95 3.89 25.36 5.11
N GLU A 96 3.30 24.26 4.65
CA GLU A 96 3.54 22.92 5.21
C GLU A 96 3.70 21.86 4.11
N LEU A 97 4.10 20.66 4.50
CA LEU A 97 3.94 19.45 3.69
C LEU A 97 2.73 18.67 4.21
N SER A 98 1.81 18.35 3.30
CA SER A 98 0.72 17.42 3.55
C SER A 98 1.23 16.01 3.81
N SER A 99 0.39 15.17 4.40
CA SER A 99 0.71 13.76 4.66
C SER A 99 0.76 12.91 3.39
N THR A 100 0.30 13.43 2.24
CA THR A 100 0.52 12.80 0.92
C THR A 100 1.91 13.08 0.34
N GLY A 101 2.65 14.05 0.92
CA GLY A 101 3.98 14.48 0.44
C GLY A 101 3.95 15.64 -0.56
N ASP A 102 2.83 16.37 -0.65
CA ASP A 102 2.65 17.56 -1.48
C ASP A 102 2.75 18.84 -0.63
N GLY A 103 3.34 19.90 -1.16
CA GLY A 103 3.41 21.20 -0.50
C GLY A 103 2.04 21.86 -0.44
N LEU A 104 1.64 22.32 0.75
CA LEU A 104 0.46 23.15 0.96
C LEU A 104 0.90 24.61 0.93
N ALA A 105 0.56 25.30 -0.15
CA ALA A 105 0.97 26.67 -0.41
C ALA A 105 -0.20 27.64 -0.41
N MET A 106 0.04 28.90 -0.07
CA MET A 106 -0.98 29.95 -0.08
C MET A 106 -0.42 31.23 -0.69
N LYS A 107 -1.28 32.20 -0.99
CA LYS A 107 -0.86 33.58 -1.30
C LYS A 107 -1.04 34.46 -0.06
N PRO A 108 -0.21 35.49 0.15
CA PRO A 108 -0.44 36.46 1.21
C PRO A 108 -1.85 37.06 1.13
N GLY A 109 -2.64 36.92 2.19
CA GLY A 109 -4.03 37.42 2.27
C GLY A 109 -5.10 36.59 1.54
N SER A 110 -4.75 35.43 1.00
CA SER A 110 -5.67 34.45 0.39
C SER A 110 -6.09 33.38 1.40
N ASN A 111 -7.31 32.85 1.27
CA ASN A 111 -7.81 31.69 2.02
C ASN A 111 -7.83 30.40 1.17
N GLN A 112 -7.26 30.43 -0.03
CA GLN A 112 -7.19 29.31 -0.95
C GLN A 112 -5.85 28.58 -0.82
N VAL A 113 -5.90 27.26 -0.54
CA VAL A 113 -4.71 26.41 -0.45
C VAL A 113 -4.40 25.78 -1.80
N TYR A 114 -3.22 26.08 -2.33
CA TYR A 114 -2.66 25.51 -3.55
C TYR A 114 -1.85 24.26 -3.19
N VAL A 115 -2.19 23.13 -3.77
CA VAL A 115 -1.48 21.86 -3.58
C VAL A 115 -0.43 21.72 -4.68
N VAL A 116 0.84 21.63 -4.26
CA VAL A 116 2.02 21.76 -5.12
C VAL A 116 3.02 20.65 -4.83
N SER A 117 3.10 19.65 -5.69
CA SER A 117 4.13 18.60 -5.58
C SER A 117 5.55 19.17 -5.76
N PHE A 118 6.57 18.50 -5.21
CA PHE A 118 8.01 18.82 -5.36
C PHE A 118 8.48 20.17 -4.76
N ALA A 119 7.70 20.79 -3.88
CA ALA A 119 8.06 21.99 -3.13
C ALA A 119 7.97 21.76 -1.60
N VAL A 120 8.76 22.49 -0.81
CA VAL A 120 8.93 22.27 0.65
C VAL A 120 8.65 23.55 1.46
N PRO A 121 8.38 23.47 2.79
CA PRO A 121 8.01 24.63 3.59
C PRO A 121 9.08 25.74 3.53
N GLY A 122 8.67 26.97 3.20
CA GLY A 122 9.55 28.11 2.95
C GLY A 122 10.01 28.29 1.50
N ASP A 123 9.66 27.37 0.57
CA ASP A 123 9.82 27.61 -0.87
C ASP A 123 8.81 28.67 -1.35
N ILE A 124 9.24 29.60 -2.19
CA ILE A 124 8.33 30.32 -3.10
C ILE A 124 8.35 29.58 -4.44
N ALA A 125 7.21 29.00 -4.78
CA ALA A 125 7.03 28.18 -5.96
C ALA A 125 6.24 28.93 -7.04
N LYS A 126 6.77 28.91 -8.27
CA LYS A 126 6.02 29.27 -9.47
C LYS A 126 5.28 28.03 -9.96
N VAL A 127 3.96 28.14 -10.06
CA VAL A 127 3.05 27.04 -10.37
C VAL A 127 2.08 27.41 -11.47
N LYS A 128 1.58 26.42 -12.20
CA LYS A 128 0.48 26.60 -13.16
C LYS A 128 -0.82 26.14 -12.52
N VAL A 129 -1.82 27.00 -12.48
CA VAL A 129 -3.16 26.64 -12.00
C VAL A 129 -3.72 25.54 -12.91
N PHE A 130 -4.01 24.36 -12.36
CA PHE A 130 -4.62 23.27 -13.13
C PHE A 130 -6.14 23.23 -12.93
N ARG A 131 -6.61 23.27 -11.68
CA ARG A 131 -8.04 23.18 -11.36
C ARG A 131 -8.40 23.73 -9.98
N HIS A 132 -9.53 24.42 -9.86
CA HIS A 132 -10.11 24.78 -8.56
C HIS A 132 -11.12 23.76 -8.02
N LEU A 133 -11.13 23.60 -6.70
CA LEU A 133 -12.08 22.79 -5.93
C LEU A 133 -12.72 23.66 -4.82
N PRO A 134 -13.69 24.54 -5.15
CA PRO A 134 -14.20 25.57 -4.23
C PRO A 134 -15.00 25.05 -3.02
N ARG A 135 -15.26 23.75 -2.93
CA ARG A 135 -15.93 23.13 -1.76
C ARG A 135 -14.99 22.82 -0.61
N ASP A 136 -13.68 22.83 -0.90
CA ASP A 136 -12.63 22.34 -0.02
C ASP A 136 -11.49 23.38 0.10
N ASN A 137 -11.73 24.61 -0.38
CA ASN A 137 -10.79 25.74 -0.47
C ASN A 137 -9.44 25.37 -1.11
N GLN A 138 -9.48 24.43 -2.07
CA GLN A 138 -8.31 23.78 -2.64
C GLN A 138 -8.11 24.15 -4.13
N THR A 139 -6.89 24.44 -4.52
CA THR A 139 -6.45 24.55 -5.92
C THR A 139 -5.42 23.46 -6.20
N LEU A 140 -5.62 22.69 -7.26
CA LEU A 140 -4.58 21.82 -7.82
C LEU A 140 -3.72 22.63 -8.78
N ALA A 141 -2.39 22.56 -8.65
CA ALA A 141 -1.47 23.30 -9.49
C ALA A 141 -0.24 22.46 -9.91
N ASP A 142 0.13 22.53 -11.19
CA ASP A 142 1.34 21.90 -11.69
C ASP A 142 2.58 22.70 -11.23
N PHE A 143 3.59 22.02 -10.70
CA PHE A 143 4.89 22.61 -10.40
C PHE A 143 5.60 23.07 -11.70
N ILE A 144 6.11 24.31 -11.73
CA ILE A 144 6.98 24.80 -12.80
C ILE A 144 8.42 24.89 -12.31
N SER A 145 8.66 25.71 -11.28
CA SER A 145 9.99 26.01 -10.76
C SER A 145 9.92 26.67 -9.39
N ILE A 146 11.00 26.61 -8.61
CA ILE A 146 11.17 27.46 -7.42
C ILE A 146 11.80 28.80 -7.82
N SER A 147 11.24 29.91 -7.33
CA SER A 147 11.82 31.26 -7.50
C SER A 147 12.65 31.69 -6.29
N LYS A 148 12.33 31.19 -5.09
CA LYS A 148 13.15 31.33 -3.87
C LYS A 148 13.15 30.01 -3.08
N PRO A 149 14.30 29.32 -2.90
CA PRO A 149 14.36 28.07 -2.16
C PRO A 149 14.31 28.27 -0.64
N SER A 150 13.69 27.31 0.03
CA SER A 150 13.74 27.11 1.49
C SER A 150 15.15 26.75 1.97
N PRO A 151 15.55 27.09 3.22
CA PRO A 151 16.73 26.51 3.87
C PRO A 151 16.72 24.98 3.99
N LEU A 152 15.54 24.33 3.87
CA LEU A 152 15.39 22.88 3.86
C LEU A 152 15.71 22.24 2.49
N ARG A 153 15.80 23.05 1.43
CA ARG A 153 15.89 22.62 0.04
C ARG A 153 17.32 22.72 -0.49
N ASP A 154 17.83 21.61 -1.01
CA ASP A 154 19.08 21.57 -1.77
C ASP A 154 18.93 20.77 -3.06
N ASP A 155 18.88 21.49 -4.18
CA ASP A 155 18.71 20.90 -5.51
C ASP A 155 19.97 20.17 -6.00
N ALA A 156 21.14 20.31 -5.34
CA ALA A 156 22.32 19.50 -5.62
C ALA A 156 22.17 18.03 -5.16
N ARG A 157 21.23 17.75 -4.25
CA ARG A 157 20.83 16.37 -3.88
C ARG A 157 19.97 15.71 -4.97
N ILE A 158 19.33 16.49 -5.86
CA ILE A 158 18.44 15.96 -6.91
C ILE A 158 19.26 15.24 -7.98
N SER A 159 19.30 13.92 -7.87
CA SER A 159 20.18 13.07 -8.68
C SER A 159 19.49 12.40 -9.87
N CYS A 160 18.21 12.74 -10.11
CA CYS A 160 17.36 12.20 -11.16
C CYS A 160 16.88 13.28 -12.13
N LYS A 161 17.22 13.17 -13.42
CA LYS A 161 16.78 14.09 -14.50
C LYS A 161 15.26 14.10 -14.79
N TYR A 162 14.48 13.28 -14.08
CA TYR A 162 13.00 13.26 -14.13
C TYR A 162 12.36 13.66 -12.80
N PHE A 163 13.12 14.19 -11.84
CA PHE A 163 12.50 14.90 -10.73
C PHE A 163 11.64 16.05 -11.27
N SER A 164 10.60 16.46 -10.52
CA SER A 164 9.45 17.28 -10.95
C SER A 164 8.57 16.77 -12.11
N SER A 165 9.00 15.77 -12.90
CA SER A 165 8.20 15.18 -13.99
C SER A 165 7.80 13.71 -13.77
N CYS A 166 8.35 13.06 -12.75
CA CYS A 166 8.04 11.68 -12.36
C CYS A 166 7.55 11.63 -10.91
N GLY A 167 6.31 11.18 -10.69
CA GLY A 167 5.75 10.94 -9.35
C GLY A 167 6.36 9.78 -8.57
N GLY A 168 7.51 9.22 -9.01
CA GLY A 168 8.19 8.11 -8.35
C GLY A 168 9.09 8.50 -7.18
N CYS A 169 9.46 9.79 -7.05
CA CYS A 169 10.18 10.34 -5.90
C CYS A 169 9.71 11.78 -5.64
N GLN A 170 9.34 12.10 -4.42
CA GLN A 170 8.86 13.43 -4.01
C GLN A 170 9.95 14.26 -3.31
N PHE A 171 10.90 13.62 -2.62
CA PHE A 171 11.74 14.28 -1.59
C PHE A 171 13.26 14.36 -1.90
N GLN A 172 13.71 14.21 -3.15
CA GLN A 172 15.16 14.18 -3.46
C GLN A 172 15.92 15.48 -3.14
N MET A 173 15.21 16.59 -2.92
CA MET A 173 15.76 17.90 -2.53
C MET A 173 15.87 18.08 -1.00
N LEU A 174 15.33 17.17 -0.19
CA LEU A 174 15.35 17.20 1.27
C LEU A 174 16.50 16.33 1.81
N ASP A 175 17.12 16.77 2.90
CA ASP A 175 18.02 15.92 3.66
C ASP A 175 17.29 14.68 4.22
N TYR A 176 17.98 13.54 4.27
CA TYR A 176 17.38 12.29 4.73
C TYR A 176 16.87 12.35 6.17
N SER A 177 17.54 13.10 7.04
CA SER A 177 17.07 13.30 8.42
C SER A 177 15.72 14.03 8.49
N GLU A 178 15.46 14.97 7.58
CA GLU A 178 14.16 15.64 7.46
C GLU A 178 13.10 14.71 6.84
N GLN A 179 13.47 13.84 5.89
CA GLN A 179 12.54 12.83 5.36
C GLN A 179 12.02 11.89 6.47
N LEU A 180 12.89 11.49 7.42
CA LEU A 180 12.49 10.66 8.57
C LEU A 180 11.59 11.40 9.57
N LYS A 181 11.86 12.70 9.83
CA LYS A 181 11.00 13.56 10.67
C LYS A 181 9.62 13.79 10.05
N LEU A 182 9.56 13.98 8.72
CA LEU A 182 8.29 14.10 7.99
C LEU A 182 7.48 12.80 8.07
N LYS A 183 8.11 11.64 7.82
CA LYS A 183 7.47 10.33 7.97
C LYS A 183 6.96 10.06 9.39
N LYS A 184 7.66 10.55 10.42
CA LYS A 184 7.19 10.50 11.82
C LYS A 184 5.90 11.33 11.98
N ARG A 185 5.90 12.57 11.49
CA ARG A 185 4.75 13.47 11.53
C ARG A 185 3.53 12.92 10.79
N ILE A 186 3.72 12.15 9.72
CA ILE A 186 2.63 11.46 9.01
C ILE A 186 1.93 10.44 9.93
N VAL A 187 2.68 9.66 10.72
CA VAL A 187 2.10 8.74 11.72
C VAL A 187 1.41 9.52 12.85
N GLU A 188 2.01 10.59 13.36
CA GLU A 188 1.42 11.46 14.39
C GLU A 188 0.09 12.08 13.92
N LYS A 189 0.06 12.64 12.70
CA LYS A 189 -1.16 13.17 12.06
C LYS A 189 -2.20 12.09 11.79
N ALA A 190 -1.78 10.89 11.37
CA ALA A 190 -2.69 9.77 11.15
C ALA A 190 -3.42 9.36 12.43
N PHE A 191 -2.70 9.15 13.53
CA PHE A 191 -3.32 8.80 14.81
C PHE A 191 -4.16 9.94 15.39
N LYS A 192 -3.72 11.20 15.25
CA LYS A 192 -4.49 12.39 15.66
C LYS A 192 -5.83 12.53 14.92
N ASN A 193 -5.85 12.28 13.61
CA ASN A 193 -7.01 12.60 12.76
C ASN A 193 -7.95 11.42 12.49
N PHE A 194 -7.46 10.16 12.49
CA PHE A 194 -8.23 8.99 12.05
C PHE A 194 -8.58 7.98 13.15
N SER A 195 -7.89 7.98 14.30
CA SER A 195 -8.10 6.96 15.35
C SER A 195 -9.38 7.17 16.17
N ASN A 196 -9.89 8.40 16.24
CA ASN A 196 -10.95 8.83 17.16
C ASN A 196 -10.66 8.47 18.63
N LEU A 197 -9.39 8.48 19.03
CA LEU A 197 -8.93 8.28 20.41
C LEU A 197 -8.66 9.62 21.09
N ASP A 198 -8.69 9.63 22.42
CA ASP A 198 -8.18 10.74 23.22
C ASP A 198 -6.65 10.84 23.04
N PRO A 199 -6.07 12.02 22.72
CA PRO A 199 -4.62 12.18 22.57
C PRO A 199 -3.81 11.71 23.79
N ASN A 200 -4.38 11.71 24.99
CA ASN A 200 -3.71 11.26 26.21
C ASN A 200 -3.56 9.72 26.33
N ILE A 201 -4.29 8.94 25.52
CA ILE A 201 -4.15 7.46 25.46
C ILE A 201 -3.39 6.96 24.24
N VAL A 202 -2.89 7.86 23.39
CA VAL A 202 -2.01 7.54 22.27
C VAL A 202 -0.57 7.78 22.71
N PRO A 203 0.31 6.75 22.76
CA PRO A 203 1.70 6.95 23.16
C PRO A 203 2.44 7.80 22.12
N ALA A 204 3.47 8.52 22.57
CA ALA A 204 4.32 9.30 21.69
C ALA A 204 4.94 8.41 20.60
N VAL A 205 4.81 8.82 19.35
CA VAL A 205 5.36 8.09 18.20
C VAL A 205 6.89 8.06 18.32
N GLN A 206 7.46 6.89 18.12
CA GLN A 206 8.91 6.65 18.13
C GLN A 206 9.53 7.11 16.80
N ASP A 207 10.82 7.44 16.80
CA ASP A 207 11.48 7.96 15.60
C ASP A 207 11.50 6.95 14.45
N THR A 208 11.25 7.45 13.24
CA THR A 208 11.18 6.64 12.01
C THR A 208 12.51 5.92 11.77
N MET A 209 12.50 4.59 11.68
CA MET A 209 13.69 3.85 11.30
C MET A 209 13.94 3.95 9.79
N GLY A 210 15.12 4.44 9.43
CA GLY A 210 15.53 4.61 8.04
C GLY A 210 15.89 3.32 7.33
N SER A 211 15.84 3.36 6.00
CA SER A 211 16.40 2.32 5.13
C SER A 211 17.93 2.37 5.17
N PRO A 212 18.63 1.23 5.30
CA PRO A 212 20.08 1.17 5.12
C PRO A 212 20.53 1.66 3.74
N LEU A 213 19.69 1.49 2.71
CA LEU A 213 19.90 2.06 1.37
C LEU A 213 18.85 3.13 1.04
N GLN A 214 19.28 4.38 0.88
CA GLN A 214 18.44 5.51 0.47
C GLN A 214 18.19 5.56 -1.06
N TYR A 215 18.98 4.80 -1.82
CA TYR A 215 19.04 4.72 -3.28
C TYR A 215 19.41 3.28 -3.68
N SER A 216 19.14 2.87 -4.91
CA SER A 216 19.31 1.49 -5.41
C SER A 216 18.57 0.39 -4.62
N TYR A 217 17.67 0.72 -3.69
CA TYR A 217 16.99 -0.23 -2.82
C TYR A 217 15.88 -1.06 -3.51
N ARG A 218 15.37 -0.61 -4.66
CA ARG A 218 14.10 -1.07 -5.21
C ARG A 218 14.27 -2.30 -6.12
N THR A 219 13.80 -3.43 -5.62
CA THR A 219 13.93 -4.77 -6.24
C THR A 219 12.90 -5.06 -7.34
N LYS A 220 11.83 -4.25 -7.45
CA LYS A 220 10.77 -4.38 -8.47
C LYS A 220 10.41 -3.06 -9.15
N LEU A 221 10.43 -3.05 -10.47
CA LEU A 221 9.81 -2.03 -11.31
C LEU A 221 8.77 -2.67 -12.23
N THR A 222 7.72 -1.91 -12.54
CA THR A 222 6.67 -2.29 -13.50
C THR A 222 6.33 -1.09 -14.40
N PRO A 223 7.27 -0.59 -15.21
CA PRO A 223 6.99 0.59 -16.03
C PRO A 223 5.95 0.29 -17.12
N HIS A 224 5.02 1.23 -17.26
CA HIS A 224 3.95 1.22 -18.26
C HIS A 224 4.35 2.10 -19.45
N PHE A 225 3.86 1.76 -20.65
CA PHE A 225 4.10 2.52 -21.88
C PHE A 225 3.00 2.25 -22.92
N ASP A 226 2.76 3.23 -23.78
CA ASP A 226 1.96 3.00 -24.99
C ASP A 226 2.82 2.33 -26.08
N GLY A 227 2.35 1.21 -26.63
CA GLY A 227 2.82 0.68 -27.91
C GLY A 227 2.49 1.62 -29.09
N PRO A 228 2.91 1.29 -30.32
CA PRO A 228 2.66 2.12 -31.49
C PRO A 228 1.17 2.43 -31.68
N LEU A 229 0.88 3.67 -32.06
CA LEU A 229 -0.47 4.09 -32.43
C LEU A 229 -0.91 3.35 -33.69
N ASP A 230 -2.10 2.75 -33.63
CA ASP A 230 -2.66 1.96 -34.74
C ASP A 230 -3.04 2.89 -35.90
N SER A 231 -2.18 2.93 -36.92
CA SER A 231 -2.34 3.79 -38.09
C SER A 231 -1.98 3.03 -39.36
N GLY A 232 -2.87 3.09 -40.35
CA GLY A 232 -2.75 2.37 -41.61
C GLY A 232 -1.52 2.74 -42.46
N PRO A 233 -1.29 2.01 -43.56
CA PRO A 233 0.00 2.02 -44.26
C PRO A 233 0.26 3.33 -45.02
N ALA A 234 1.22 4.14 -44.56
CA ALA A 234 2.28 4.70 -45.42
C ALA A 234 3.39 5.49 -44.68
N ARG A 235 4.63 5.16 -45.07
CA ARG A 235 5.77 6.07 -45.33
C ARG A 235 6.30 6.99 -44.23
N GLY A 236 7.56 6.73 -43.88
CA GLY A 236 8.54 7.76 -43.50
C GLY A 236 9.47 7.30 -42.39
N GLU A 237 10.78 7.41 -42.62
CA GLU A 237 11.76 7.43 -41.52
C GLU A 237 11.57 8.71 -40.71
N ARG A 238 10.65 8.65 -39.75
CA ARG A 238 10.56 9.65 -38.69
C ARG A 238 11.30 9.08 -37.49
N THR A 239 12.48 9.61 -37.21
CA THR A 239 13.04 9.56 -35.85
C THR A 239 11.94 9.99 -34.88
N PRO A 240 11.52 9.16 -33.91
CA PRO A 240 10.36 9.49 -33.08
C PRO A 240 10.65 10.67 -32.16
N GLU A 241 10.44 11.88 -32.64
CA GLU A 241 10.51 13.11 -31.82
C GLU A 241 9.20 13.35 -31.04
N PHE A 242 8.20 12.49 -31.27
CA PHE A 242 6.92 12.44 -30.56
C PHE A 242 7.00 11.67 -29.22
N LEU A 243 8.15 11.74 -28.53
CA LEU A 243 8.40 11.08 -27.23
C LEU A 243 7.90 11.91 -26.03
N SER A 244 6.95 12.80 -26.25
CA SER A 244 6.38 13.66 -25.22
C SER A 244 5.27 12.93 -24.43
N ARG A 245 5.57 12.65 -23.16
CA ARG A 245 4.64 12.35 -22.05
C ARG A 245 4.07 10.92 -21.86
N SER A 246 4.04 10.00 -22.84
CA SER A 246 3.48 8.64 -22.59
C SER A 246 4.30 7.43 -23.07
N ALA A 247 5.44 7.63 -23.74
CA ALA A 247 6.30 6.55 -24.18
C ALA A 247 7.77 6.84 -23.89
N LEU A 248 8.31 6.29 -22.79
CA LEU A 248 9.69 5.80 -22.69
C LEU A 248 9.91 5.05 -21.37
N ILE A 249 10.28 3.76 -21.47
CA ILE A 249 10.93 3.01 -20.39
C ILE A 249 12.36 3.54 -20.09
N SER A 250 12.84 4.50 -20.89
CA SER A 250 14.19 5.04 -20.71
C SER A 250 14.30 5.86 -19.42
N ASP A 251 15.12 5.33 -18.51
CA ASP A 251 15.78 6.02 -17.41
C ASP A 251 14.92 6.43 -16.20
N LEU A 252 13.60 6.17 -16.22
CA LEU A 252 12.75 6.33 -15.04
C LEU A 252 13.26 5.45 -13.88
N CYS A 253 13.22 5.97 -12.65
CA CYS A 253 13.64 5.27 -11.42
C CYS A 253 15.08 4.71 -11.37
N LYS A 254 15.96 5.02 -12.34
CA LYS A 254 17.37 4.54 -12.40
C LYS A 254 18.21 4.74 -11.13
N ARG A 255 17.84 5.70 -10.27
CA ARG A 255 18.54 6.00 -9.00
C ARG A 255 18.01 5.21 -7.80
N VAL A 256 16.74 4.78 -7.82
CA VAL A 256 16.14 4.01 -6.72
C VAL A 256 16.10 2.51 -6.99
N ALA A 257 16.13 2.08 -8.26
CA ALA A 257 16.18 0.66 -8.64
C ALA A 257 17.56 0.04 -8.45
N GLU A 258 17.60 -1.21 -8.01
CA GLU A 258 18.84 -1.99 -7.82
C GLU A 258 19.60 -2.19 -9.14
N SER A 259 20.92 -2.32 -9.04
CA SER A 259 21.89 -2.69 -10.07
C SER A 259 21.37 -3.73 -11.08
N ALA A 260 20.96 -4.92 -10.62
CA ALA A 260 20.44 -5.97 -11.49
C ALA A 260 19.16 -5.56 -12.22
N VAL A 261 18.23 -4.87 -11.55
CA VAL A 261 16.99 -4.33 -12.14
C VAL A 261 17.31 -3.27 -13.22
N ARG A 262 18.33 -2.44 -13.00
CA ARG A 262 18.83 -1.45 -13.98
C ARG A 262 19.48 -2.11 -15.20
N LEU A 263 20.22 -3.20 -15.02
CA LEU A 263 20.79 -3.98 -16.13
C LEU A 263 19.69 -4.70 -16.93
N GLY A 264 18.71 -5.29 -16.24
CA GLY A 264 17.49 -5.81 -16.84
C GLY A 264 16.78 -4.76 -17.70
N MET A 265 16.60 -3.54 -17.19
CA MET A 265 15.98 -2.44 -17.95
C MET A 265 16.78 -2.04 -19.21
N THR A 266 18.10 -2.26 -19.23
CA THR A 266 18.91 -2.08 -20.46
C THR A 266 18.65 -3.21 -21.46
N ARG A 267 18.67 -4.48 -21.02
CA ARG A 267 18.31 -5.65 -21.84
C ARG A 267 16.90 -5.51 -22.44
N GLU A 268 15.93 -5.10 -21.63
CA GLU A 268 14.54 -4.91 -22.08
C GLU A 268 14.41 -3.73 -23.06
N ARG A 269 15.21 -2.66 -22.93
CA ARG A 269 15.26 -1.59 -23.94
C ARG A 269 15.74 -2.12 -25.30
N GLU A 270 16.79 -2.93 -25.33
CA GLU A 270 17.32 -3.55 -26.56
C GLU A 270 16.34 -4.53 -27.21
N ARG A 271 15.55 -5.22 -26.38
CA ARG A 271 14.44 -6.06 -26.83
C ARG A 271 13.30 -5.22 -27.41
N MET A 272 12.83 -4.21 -26.68
CA MET A 272 11.79 -3.29 -27.14
C MET A 272 12.15 -2.60 -28.46
N GLN A 273 13.41 -2.20 -28.69
CA GLN A 273 13.82 -1.59 -29.96
C GLN A 273 13.61 -2.49 -31.18
N LYS A 274 13.57 -3.82 -30.99
CA LYS A 274 13.31 -4.82 -32.04
C LYS A 274 11.85 -5.24 -32.08
N GLU A 275 11.21 -5.34 -30.92
CA GLU A 275 9.85 -5.88 -30.74
C GLU A 275 8.75 -4.81 -30.62
N PHE A 276 9.04 -3.50 -30.74
CA PHE A 276 8.08 -2.42 -30.46
C PHE A 276 6.74 -2.58 -31.18
N GLY A 277 6.76 -3.06 -32.43
CA GLY A 277 5.56 -3.34 -33.25
C GLY A 277 4.59 -4.38 -32.66
N ASN A 278 5.02 -5.19 -31.69
CA ASN A 278 4.22 -6.24 -31.07
C ASN A 278 3.47 -5.76 -29.82
N TYR A 279 3.77 -4.58 -29.28
CA TYR A 279 3.19 -4.09 -28.04
C TYR A 279 1.89 -3.33 -28.29
N GLN A 280 0.89 -3.58 -27.45
CA GLN A 280 -0.37 -2.84 -27.47
C GLN A 280 -0.28 -1.56 -26.62
N ARG A 281 -1.31 -0.72 -26.71
CA ARG A 281 -1.46 0.47 -25.86
C ARG A 281 -1.58 0.07 -24.38
N GLY A 282 -0.97 0.82 -23.46
CA GLY A 282 -0.94 0.47 -22.03
C GLY A 282 -0.14 -0.81 -21.68
N ALA A 283 0.82 -1.20 -22.53
CA ALA A 283 1.71 -2.32 -22.24
C ALA A 283 2.53 -2.07 -20.96
N THR A 284 2.92 -3.18 -20.30
CA THR A 284 3.67 -3.16 -19.03
C THR A 284 4.78 -4.19 -19.10
N ILE A 285 6.00 -3.81 -18.73
CA ILE A 285 7.11 -4.75 -18.53
C ILE A 285 7.34 -4.91 -17.03
N LEU A 286 7.42 -6.16 -16.57
CA LEU A 286 7.88 -6.47 -15.21
C LEU A 286 9.41 -6.52 -15.20
N LEU A 287 10.02 -5.97 -14.16
CA LEU A 287 11.43 -6.17 -13.81
C LEU A 287 11.47 -6.53 -12.31
N ARG A 288 11.77 -7.79 -11.96
CA ARG A 288 12.01 -8.23 -10.57
C ARG A 288 13.42 -8.79 -10.45
N GLU A 289 14.10 -8.42 -9.38
CA GLU A 289 15.38 -8.98 -8.96
C GLU A 289 15.23 -10.48 -8.61
N ASN A 290 16.23 -11.26 -8.98
CA ASN A 290 16.44 -12.63 -8.48
C ASN A 290 17.87 -12.72 -7.97
N THR A 291 18.06 -13.16 -6.74
CA THR A 291 19.38 -13.39 -6.15
C THR A 291 19.65 -14.89 -6.03
N GLN A 292 20.83 -15.33 -6.48
CA GLN A 292 21.39 -16.64 -6.15
C GLN A 292 22.57 -16.41 -5.20
N ARG A 293 22.46 -16.88 -3.96
CA ARG A 293 23.53 -16.83 -2.97
C ARG A 293 24.38 -18.09 -3.05
N VAL A 294 25.69 -17.93 -3.19
CA VAL A 294 26.69 -19.02 -3.17
C VAL A 294 27.77 -18.76 -2.12
N ALA A 295 28.42 -19.81 -1.63
CA ALA A 295 29.58 -19.68 -0.74
C ALA A 295 30.79 -19.17 -1.52
N LYS A 296 31.64 -18.33 -0.90
CA LYS A 296 32.80 -17.72 -1.59
C LYS A 296 33.81 -18.71 -2.16
N ASP A 297 33.87 -19.89 -1.54
CA ASP A 297 34.75 -21.01 -1.82
C ASP A 297 34.16 -22.03 -2.82
N SER A 298 32.98 -21.77 -3.39
CA SER A 298 32.36 -22.60 -4.43
C SER A 298 32.88 -22.28 -5.84
N GLU A 299 32.85 -23.26 -6.75
CA GLU A 299 33.28 -23.05 -8.15
C GLU A 299 32.38 -22.03 -8.87
N GLU A 300 31.08 -21.98 -8.55
CA GLU A 300 30.14 -20.98 -9.06
C GLU A 300 30.55 -19.55 -8.67
N ALA A 301 31.09 -19.35 -7.46
CA ALA A 301 31.63 -18.06 -7.02
C ALA A 301 32.91 -17.64 -7.77
N SER A 302 33.56 -18.56 -8.50
CA SER A 302 34.70 -18.26 -9.39
C SER A 302 34.32 -18.07 -10.86
N SER A 303 33.09 -18.42 -11.24
CA SER A 303 32.63 -18.44 -12.63
C SER A 303 32.41 -17.05 -13.26
N GLU A 304 32.51 -16.95 -14.59
CA GLU A 304 32.20 -15.71 -15.30
C GLU A 304 30.71 -15.35 -15.19
N THR A 305 30.43 -14.16 -14.69
CA THR A 305 29.06 -13.65 -14.51
C THR A 305 28.36 -13.41 -15.84
N GLN A 306 27.18 -14.00 -16.05
CA GLN A 306 26.43 -13.85 -17.30
C GLN A 306 26.06 -12.38 -17.60
N PRO A 307 25.87 -12.01 -18.88
CA PRO A 307 25.43 -10.67 -19.28
C PRO A 307 24.18 -10.21 -18.51
N TYR A 308 24.15 -8.93 -18.14
CA TYR A 308 23.09 -8.29 -17.36
C TYR A 308 22.88 -8.82 -15.92
N THR A 309 23.86 -9.53 -15.35
CA THR A 309 23.90 -9.85 -13.91
C THR A 309 24.76 -8.87 -13.12
N THR A 310 24.66 -8.88 -11.78
CA THR A 310 25.53 -8.12 -10.87
C THR A 310 26.00 -9.03 -9.74
N ARG A 311 27.29 -8.94 -9.40
CA ARG A 311 27.91 -9.65 -8.29
C ARG A 311 28.00 -8.72 -7.08
N VAL A 312 27.55 -9.18 -5.91
CA VAL A 312 27.75 -8.50 -4.62
C VAL A 312 28.45 -9.48 -3.68
N GLU A 313 29.55 -9.06 -3.06
CA GLU A 313 30.29 -9.91 -2.11
C GLU A 313 29.99 -9.47 -0.67
N ASN A 314 29.47 -10.42 0.12
CA ASN A 314 29.23 -10.26 1.55
C ASN A 314 30.46 -10.72 2.35
N GLU A 315 30.33 -11.03 3.64
CA GLU A 315 31.44 -11.56 4.45
C GLU A 315 31.80 -13.00 4.04
N ASP A 316 30.84 -13.94 4.06
CA ASP A 316 31.07 -15.36 3.73
C ASP A 316 30.54 -15.79 2.35
N THR A 317 29.69 -14.97 1.72
CA THR A 317 28.93 -15.36 0.51
C THR A 317 29.08 -14.38 -0.65
N VAL A 318 28.74 -14.86 -1.85
CA VAL A 318 28.57 -14.04 -3.06
C VAL A 318 27.11 -14.12 -3.50
N ASP A 319 26.48 -12.96 -3.64
CA ASP A 319 25.12 -12.81 -4.18
C ASP A 319 25.21 -12.47 -5.68
N ILE A 320 24.82 -13.43 -6.52
CA ILE A 320 24.71 -13.27 -7.97
C ILE A 320 23.28 -12.83 -8.29
N LYS A 321 23.12 -11.54 -8.63
CA LYS A 321 21.83 -10.90 -8.89
C LYS A 321 21.52 -10.84 -10.39
N SER A 322 20.31 -11.23 -10.78
CA SER A 322 19.79 -11.17 -12.14
C SER A 322 18.41 -10.49 -12.19
N CYS A 323 17.91 -10.19 -13.39
CA CYS A 323 16.58 -9.57 -13.56
C CYS A 323 15.64 -10.46 -14.38
N ILE A 324 14.54 -10.85 -13.74
CA ILE A 324 13.45 -11.66 -14.29
C ILE A 324 12.34 -10.74 -14.80
N THR A 325 11.81 -11.07 -15.98
CA THR A 325 10.74 -10.31 -16.66
C THR A 325 9.50 -11.14 -16.99
N ASP A 326 9.57 -12.47 -16.92
CA ASP A 326 8.37 -13.31 -16.87
C ASP A 326 7.75 -13.27 -15.46
N SER A 327 6.49 -12.84 -15.41
CA SER A 327 5.63 -12.84 -14.22
C SER A 327 5.51 -14.18 -13.48
N LYS A 328 5.67 -15.32 -14.18
CA LYS A 328 5.45 -16.67 -13.64
C LYS A 328 6.75 -17.37 -13.21
N ALA A 329 7.89 -16.93 -13.72
CA ALA A 329 9.19 -17.43 -13.27
C ALA A 329 9.39 -17.15 -11.77
N THR A 330 10.03 -18.10 -11.07
CA THR A 330 10.33 -17.96 -9.64
C THR A 330 11.56 -17.06 -9.45
N THR A 331 11.46 -16.12 -8.50
CA THR A 331 12.54 -15.26 -8.02
C THR A 331 12.89 -15.66 -6.57
N THR A 332 14.19 -15.76 -6.29
CA THR A 332 14.72 -16.04 -4.94
C THR A 332 15.26 -14.76 -4.31
N GLU A 333 14.94 -14.55 -3.04
CA GLU A 333 15.28 -13.37 -2.25
C GLU A 333 15.67 -13.77 -0.81
N TYR A 334 16.63 -13.06 -0.20
CA TYR A 334 17.19 -13.42 1.10
C TYR A 334 16.98 -12.34 2.15
N ILE A 335 16.59 -12.73 3.37
CA ILE A 335 16.39 -11.85 4.53
C ILE A 335 17.24 -12.37 5.67
N GLY A 336 18.46 -11.84 5.80
CA GLY A 336 19.47 -12.41 6.71
C GLY A 336 19.77 -13.87 6.33
N PRO A 337 19.52 -14.85 7.22
CA PRO A 337 19.68 -16.28 6.91
C PRO A 337 18.49 -16.87 6.13
N TYR A 338 17.33 -16.21 6.10
CA TYR A 338 16.11 -16.80 5.55
C TYR A 338 16.04 -16.66 4.03
N THR A 339 15.66 -17.75 3.35
CA THR A 339 15.47 -17.81 1.90
C THR A 339 13.99 -17.80 1.55
N PHE A 340 13.56 -16.90 0.67
CA PHE A 340 12.20 -16.82 0.16
C PHE A 340 12.18 -17.01 -1.35
N THR A 341 11.23 -17.81 -1.83
CA THR A 341 10.92 -17.99 -3.25
C THR A 341 9.51 -17.51 -3.52
N ASN A 342 9.29 -16.84 -4.64
CA ASN A 342 7.99 -16.30 -5.06
C ASN A 342 7.90 -16.18 -6.60
N PRO A 343 6.71 -16.17 -7.21
CA PRO A 343 6.58 -15.77 -8.62
C PRO A 343 6.95 -14.29 -8.79
N ALA A 344 7.74 -13.93 -9.80
CA ALA A 344 8.22 -12.57 -10.02
C ALA A 344 7.08 -11.52 -10.11
N GLY A 345 5.92 -11.93 -10.63
CA GLY A 345 4.71 -11.11 -10.74
C GLY A 345 4.02 -10.82 -9.41
N SER A 346 4.16 -11.69 -8.41
CA SER A 346 3.47 -11.64 -7.11
C SER A 346 3.90 -10.47 -6.21
N PHE A 347 3.25 -10.34 -5.05
CA PHE A 347 3.69 -9.39 -4.02
C PHE A 347 4.77 -10.01 -3.14
N PHE A 348 5.93 -9.36 -3.12
CA PHE A 348 6.93 -9.46 -2.07
C PHE A 348 7.53 -8.07 -1.88
N GLN A 349 8.09 -7.81 -0.70
CA GLN A 349 8.54 -6.47 -0.32
C GLN A 349 9.54 -5.89 -1.33
N ASN A 350 9.47 -4.58 -1.56
CA ASN A 350 10.19 -3.92 -2.67
C ASN A 350 11.55 -3.33 -2.26
N ASN A 351 11.89 -3.34 -0.97
CA ASN A 351 13.14 -2.85 -0.42
C ASN A 351 13.72 -3.94 0.50
N ASN A 352 14.64 -4.74 0.00
CA ASN A 352 15.18 -5.86 0.79
C ASN A 352 16.21 -5.39 1.83
N SER A 353 16.75 -4.17 1.71
CA SER A 353 17.77 -3.66 2.62
C SER A 353 17.24 -3.34 4.02
N ILE A 354 15.98 -2.92 4.15
CA ILE A 354 15.36 -2.62 5.45
C ILE A 354 14.80 -3.88 6.16
N LEU A 355 14.55 -4.98 5.43
CA LEU A 355 13.88 -6.18 5.97
C LEU A 355 14.60 -6.84 7.16
N PRO A 356 15.94 -6.92 7.23
CA PRO A 356 16.63 -7.44 8.41
C PRO A 356 16.41 -6.55 9.64
N SER A 357 16.48 -5.22 9.50
CA SER A 357 16.26 -4.28 10.61
C SER A 357 14.78 -4.24 11.05
N PHE A 358 13.86 -4.36 10.10
CA PHE A 358 12.42 -4.41 10.32
C PHE A 358 11.99 -5.71 11.01
N THR A 359 12.37 -6.87 10.46
CA THR A 359 12.05 -8.17 11.10
C THR A 359 12.82 -8.39 12.40
N GLY A 360 14.00 -7.77 12.56
CA GLY A 360 14.71 -7.64 13.83
C GLY A 360 13.87 -6.91 14.88
N TYR A 361 13.48 -5.65 14.62
CA TYR A 361 12.62 -4.90 15.56
C TYR A 361 11.31 -5.63 15.88
N VAL A 362 10.67 -6.25 14.88
CA VAL A 362 9.47 -7.06 15.12
C VAL A 362 9.79 -8.25 16.04
N ARG A 363 10.88 -8.99 15.80
CA ARG A 363 11.32 -10.08 16.70
C ARG A 363 11.59 -9.59 18.13
N ASP A 364 12.23 -8.43 18.28
CA ASP A 364 12.65 -7.88 19.57
C ASP A 364 11.47 -7.32 20.39
N ASN A 365 10.33 -7.00 19.74
CA ASN A 365 9.18 -6.34 20.37
C ASN A 365 7.85 -7.12 20.23
N ILE A 366 7.79 -8.24 19.49
CA ILE A 366 6.56 -9.04 19.36
C ILE A 366 6.22 -9.77 20.65
N LEU A 367 7.22 -10.20 21.42
CA LEU A 367 7.03 -10.73 22.77
C LEU A 367 6.88 -9.59 23.78
N PRO A 368 6.08 -9.76 24.85
CA PRO A 368 5.97 -8.78 25.92
C PRO A 368 7.28 -8.69 26.74
N PRO A 369 7.55 -7.55 27.41
CA PRO A 369 8.76 -7.38 28.22
C PRO A 369 8.97 -8.49 29.27
N ALA A 370 10.23 -8.85 29.49
CA ALA A 370 10.60 -9.88 30.47
C ALA A 370 10.13 -9.51 31.88
N GLY A 371 9.64 -10.51 32.63
CA GLY A 371 9.09 -10.32 33.98
C GLY A 371 7.61 -9.93 34.04
N THR A 372 6.94 -9.71 32.90
CA THR A 372 5.48 -9.45 32.86
C THR A 372 4.60 -10.66 33.19
N GLY A 373 5.16 -11.87 33.28
CA GLY A 373 4.42 -13.10 33.54
C GLY A 373 3.59 -13.62 32.35
N MET A 374 3.70 -12.98 31.19
CA MET A 374 3.02 -13.38 29.95
C MET A 374 3.89 -14.37 29.16
N ASP A 375 3.36 -15.56 28.89
CA ASP A 375 4.04 -16.64 28.17
C ASP A 375 3.37 -16.87 26.80
N ILE A 376 3.94 -16.27 25.75
CA ILE A 376 3.39 -16.34 24.39
C ILE A 376 4.02 -17.50 23.64
N LYS A 377 3.22 -18.53 23.35
CA LYS A 377 3.64 -19.77 22.67
C LYS A 377 3.23 -19.84 21.21
N TYR A 378 2.24 -19.05 20.80
CA TYR A 378 1.58 -19.17 19.52
C TYR A 378 1.60 -17.86 18.71
N LEU A 379 1.90 -17.98 17.42
CA LEU A 379 1.78 -16.90 16.45
C LEU A 379 0.65 -17.18 15.45
N ILE A 380 -0.15 -16.16 15.16
CA ILE A 380 -1.04 -16.12 14.00
C ILE A 380 -0.62 -14.93 13.14
N ASP A 381 -0.24 -15.19 11.89
CA ASP A 381 0.19 -14.21 10.90
C ASP A 381 -0.97 -14.06 9.89
N ALA A 382 -1.77 -13.00 10.04
CA ALA A 382 -2.94 -12.75 9.21
C ALA A 382 -2.59 -11.80 8.05
N TYR A 383 -3.05 -12.16 6.85
CA TYR A 383 -2.57 -11.62 5.57
C TYR A 383 -1.10 -12.01 5.31
N SER A 384 -0.71 -13.23 5.68
CA SER A 384 0.69 -13.68 5.69
C SER A 384 1.41 -13.67 4.33
N GLY A 385 0.67 -13.59 3.22
CA GLY A 385 1.20 -13.64 1.86
C GLY A 385 2.09 -14.88 1.65
N SER A 386 3.39 -14.65 1.41
CA SER A 386 4.40 -15.70 1.22
C SER A 386 5.10 -16.18 2.52
N GLY A 387 4.51 -15.86 3.68
CA GLY A 387 4.95 -16.31 5.00
C GLY A 387 6.05 -15.47 5.64
N LEU A 388 6.14 -14.17 5.36
CA LEU A 388 7.26 -13.31 5.81
C LEU A 388 7.42 -13.33 7.34
N PHE A 389 6.38 -13.00 8.10
CA PHE A 389 6.44 -12.98 9.56
C PHE A 389 6.41 -14.41 10.12
N THR A 390 5.55 -15.28 9.59
CA THR A 390 5.48 -16.71 9.97
C THR A 390 6.87 -17.35 9.98
N VAL A 391 7.63 -17.24 8.88
CA VAL A 391 8.96 -17.85 8.75
C VAL A 391 10.01 -17.10 9.57
N THR A 392 10.10 -15.77 9.48
CA THR A 392 11.17 -15.04 10.19
C THR A 392 11.04 -15.06 11.71
N LEU A 393 9.82 -15.22 12.24
CA LEU A 393 9.53 -15.24 13.67
C LEU A 393 9.31 -16.63 14.26
N ALA A 394 9.22 -17.69 13.44
CA ALA A 394 8.97 -19.08 13.87
C ALA A 394 9.89 -19.60 14.98
N SER A 395 11.10 -19.05 15.13
CA SER A 395 12.05 -19.44 16.18
C SER A 395 11.70 -18.92 17.57
N LEU A 396 10.75 -17.99 17.70
CA LEU A 396 10.26 -17.48 18.99
C LEU A 396 9.09 -18.30 19.56
N PHE A 397 8.38 -19.07 18.71
CA PHE A 397 7.09 -19.65 19.04
C PHE A 397 7.14 -21.17 18.97
N GLN A 398 6.29 -21.84 19.76
CA GLN A 398 6.14 -23.29 19.70
C GLN A 398 5.48 -23.70 18.38
N HIS A 399 4.45 -22.95 17.95
CA HIS A 399 3.75 -23.14 16.68
C HIS A 399 3.30 -21.81 16.09
N SER A 400 3.34 -21.69 14.77
CA SER A 400 2.92 -20.50 14.00
C SER A 400 1.94 -20.89 12.88
N ILE A 401 0.88 -20.10 12.69
CA ILE A 401 -0.05 -20.24 11.56
C ILE A 401 -0.05 -18.99 10.70
N GLY A 402 0.31 -19.11 9.43
CA GLY A 402 0.08 -18.08 8.41
C GLY A 402 -1.26 -18.27 7.71
N ILE A 403 -2.05 -17.19 7.57
CA ILE A 403 -3.38 -17.24 6.95
C ILE A 403 -3.53 -16.10 5.94
N ASP A 404 -3.93 -16.47 4.72
CA ASP A 404 -4.15 -15.56 3.60
C ASP A 404 -5.28 -16.08 2.69
N ILE A 405 -5.89 -15.21 1.90
CA ILE A 405 -6.93 -15.57 0.92
C ILE A 405 -6.32 -16.14 -0.37
N ALA A 406 -5.06 -15.79 -0.69
CA ALA A 406 -4.37 -16.21 -1.89
C ALA A 406 -3.74 -17.61 -1.72
N ALA A 407 -4.45 -18.64 -2.19
CA ALA A 407 -3.98 -20.03 -2.14
C ALA A 407 -2.60 -20.26 -2.80
N ASP A 408 -2.29 -19.54 -3.89
CA ASP A 408 -0.97 -19.58 -4.52
C ASP A 408 0.13 -19.03 -3.57
N SER A 409 -0.13 -17.92 -2.89
CA SER A 409 0.80 -17.34 -1.91
C SER A 409 1.02 -18.27 -0.73
N ILE A 410 -0.04 -18.93 -0.24
CA ILE A 410 0.02 -19.97 0.79
C ILE A 410 0.85 -21.18 0.35
N ALA A 411 0.75 -21.61 -0.91
CA ALA A 411 1.58 -22.70 -1.44
C ALA A 411 3.07 -22.32 -1.51
N TYR A 412 3.39 -21.05 -1.82
CA TYR A 412 4.76 -20.53 -1.70
C TYR A 412 5.19 -20.34 -0.24
N ALA A 413 4.29 -19.98 0.67
CA ALA A 413 4.59 -19.84 2.10
C ALA A 413 5.00 -21.19 2.74
N SER A 414 4.25 -22.26 2.47
CA SER A 414 4.64 -23.62 2.88
C SER A 414 5.99 -24.06 2.28
N ARG A 415 6.24 -23.71 1.00
CA ARG A 415 7.56 -23.97 0.37
C ARG A 415 8.67 -23.18 1.06
N ASN A 416 8.43 -21.92 1.40
CA ASN A 416 9.42 -21.07 2.06
C ASN A 416 9.71 -21.55 3.48
N ALA A 417 8.72 -22.03 4.24
CA ALA A 417 8.97 -22.70 5.51
C ALA A 417 9.86 -23.96 5.34
N ALA A 418 9.55 -24.83 4.38
CA ALA A 418 10.34 -26.02 4.09
C ALA A 418 11.79 -25.69 3.66
N LEU A 419 11.98 -24.66 2.83
CA LEU A 419 13.31 -24.16 2.43
C LEU A 419 14.14 -23.62 3.60
N ASN A 420 13.49 -23.19 4.68
CA ASN A 420 14.15 -22.72 5.91
C ASN A 420 14.15 -23.79 7.02
N GLY A 421 13.94 -25.07 6.68
CA GLY A 421 14.02 -26.19 7.63
C GLY A 421 12.86 -26.25 8.64
N MET A 422 11.72 -25.63 8.33
CA MET A 422 10.53 -25.61 9.19
C MET A 422 9.47 -26.57 8.65
N GLY A 423 9.13 -27.59 9.44
CA GLY A 423 8.06 -28.53 9.11
C GLY A 423 6.67 -28.00 9.46
N GLU A 424 5.65 -28.71 9.00
CA GLU A 424 4.23 -28.43 9.31
C GLU A 424 3.90 -28.58 10.81
N ASP A 425 4.78 -29.23 11.57
CA ASP A 425 4.73 -29.29 13.03
C ASP A 425 4.95 -27.91 13.68
N ARG A 426 5.75 -27.03 13.06
CA ARG A 426 6.05 -25.69 13.56
C ARG A 426 5.35 -24.58 12.79
N CYS A 427 5.30 -24.67 11.47
CA CYS A 427 4.78 -23.62 10.59
C CYS A 427 3.69 -24.19 9.69
N LYS A 428 2.43 -23.83 9.96
CA LYS A 428 1.27 -24.23 9.17
C LYS A 428 0.73 -23.05 8.37
N PHE A 429 0.26 -23.29 7.15
CA PHE A 429 -0.37 -22.25 6.33
C PHE A 429 -1.78 -22.66 5.92
N ILE A 430 -2.71 -21.71 5.91
CA ILE A 430 -4.13 -21.93 5.64
C ILE A 430 -4.63 -20.91 4.62
N ALA A 431 -5.20 -21.38 3.52
CA ALA A 431 -5.94 -20.53 2.59
C ALA A 431 -7.37 -20.30 3.14
N ALA A 432 -7.66 -19.09 3.61
CA ALA A 432 -8.96 -18.72 4.19
C ALA A 432 -9.27 -17.22 4.03
N ASP A 433 -10.55 -16.88 4.02
CA ASP A 433 -11.00 -15.48 4.05
C ASP A 433 -10.86 -14.89 5.48
N ALA A 434 -10.57 -13.60 5.57
CA ALA A 434 -10.45 -12.89 6.85
C ALA A 434 -11.74 -12.98 7.70
N GLY A 435 -12.92 -13.07 7.06
CA GLY A 435 -14.22 -13.30 7.68
C GLY A 435 -14.41 -14.66 8.38
N GLU A 436 -13.46 -15.59 8.25
CA GLU A 436 -13.49 -16.92 8.87
C GLU A 436 -12.22 -17.30 9.64
N LEU A 437 -11.23 -16.40 9.71
CA LEU A 437 -9.84 -16.68 10.07
C LEU A 437 -9.66 -17.40 11.42
N PHE A 438 -10.49 -17.09 12.43
CA PHE A 438 -10.37 -17.68 13.76
C PHE A 438 -11.23 -18.94 13.97
N LYS A 439 -12.06 -19.35 13.00
CA LYS A 439 -12.99 -20.50 13.17
C LYS A 439 -12.29 -21.86 13.29
N SER A 440 -11.07 -21.97 12.78
CA SER A 440 -10.24 -23.19 12.74
C SER A 440 -9.03 -23.15 13.69
N VAL A 441 -8.87 -22.04 14.45
CA VAL A 441 -7.76 -21.82 15.37
C VAL A 441 -8.05 -22.48 16.72
N THR A 442 -7.17 -23.36 17.17
CA THR A 442 -7.28 -24.08 18.46
C THR A 442 -6.34 -23.55 19.55
N TYR A 443 -5.66 -22.43 19.30
CA TYR A 443 -4.68 -21.85 20.22
C TYR A 443 -5.32 -21.11 21.38
N ASN A 444 -4.66 -21.13 22.53
CA ASN A 444 -5.08 -20.37 23.70
C ASN A 444 -4.84 -18.88 23.47
N ARG A 445 -5.91 -18.08 23.44
CA ARG A 445 -5.88 -16.62 23.30
C ARG A 445 -4.91 -15.91 24.25
N ASP A 446 -4.73 -16.42 25.47
CA ASP A 446 -3.83 -15.80 26.46
C ASP A 446 -2.34 -16.05 26.18
N GLU A 447 -2.03 -17.07 25.39
CA GLU A 447 -0.68 -17.48 24.98
C GLU A 447 -0.41 -17.17 23.50
N THR A 448 -1.27 -16.37 22.85
CA THR A 448 -1.23 -16.07 21.41
C THR A 448 -0.97 -14.60 21.12
N VAL A 449 -0.08 -14.34 20.16
CA VAL A 449 0.07 -13.05 19.47
C VAL A 449 -0.47 -13.13 18.04
N VAL A 450 -1.10 -12.05 17.57
CA VAL A 450 -1.53 -11.91 16.17
C VAL A 450 -0.71 -10.83 15.48
N VAL A 451 -0.09 -11.15 14.35
CA VAL A 451 0.49 -10.18 13.41
C VAL A 451 -0.52 -9.90 12.31
N LEU A 452 -0.63 -8.63 11.89
CA LEU A 452 -1.51 -8.16 10.83
C LEU A 452 -0.68 -7.41 9.78
N ASP A 453 -0.74 -7.80 8.49
CA ASP A 453 -0.19 -7.01 7.36
C ASP A 453 -1.27 -6.77 6.27
N PRO A 454 -2.38 -6.07 6.59
CA PRO A 454 -3.50 -5.90 5.66
C PRO A 454 -3.18 -4.96 4.48
N PRO A 455 -3.85 -5.14 3.33
CA PRO A 455 -3.73 -4.24 2.19
C PRO A 455 -4.16 -2.80 2.53
N ARG A 456 -3.74 -1.81 1.72
CA ARG A 456 -3.93 -0.34 1.92
C ARG A 456 -5.31 0.17 2.36
N LYS A 457 -6.39 -0.62 2.22
CA LYS A 457 -7.73 -0.34 2.74
C LYS A 457 -7.87 -0.53 4.27
N GLY A 458 -6.86 -1.13 4.91
CA GLY A 458 -6.92 -1.63 6.28
C GLY A 458 -7.64 -2.97 6.41
N CYS A 459 -7.91 -3.35 7.65
CA CYS A 459 -8.81 -4.46 7.97
C CYS A 459 -10.26 -4.11 7.61
N ASP A 460 -11.11 -5.11 7.44
CA ASP A 460 -12.56 -4.93 7.44
C ASP A 460 -13.15 -5.15 8.84
N ALA A 461 -14.37 -4.63 9.05
CA ALA A 461 -15.03 -4.67 10.35
C ALA A 461 -15.34 -6.10 10.82
N ASP A 462 -15.59 -7.04 9.91
CA ASP A 462 -15.89 -8.44 10.26
C ASP A 462 -14.62 -9.17 10.73
N PHE A 463 -13.45 -8.86 10.16
CA PHE A 463 -12.16 -9.28 10.71
C PHE A 463 -11.87 -8.67 12.09
N LEU A 464 -11.99 -7.34 12.24
CA LEU A 464 -11.71 -6.67 13.53
C LEU A 464 -12.63 -7.17 14.66
N ASN A 465 -13.90 -7.45 14.35
CA ASN A 465 -14.85 -8.05 15.29
C ASN A 465 -14.46 -9.48 15.69
N GLN A 466 -13.97 -10.31 14.76
CA GLN A 466 -13.46 -11.64 15.11
C GLN A 466 -12.17 -11.58 15.94
N LEU A 467 -11.23 -10.70 15.57
CA LEU A 467 -9.97 -10.50 16.30
C LEU A 467 -10.24 -10.16 17.77
N ARG A 468 -11.18 -9.23 18.03
CA ARG A 468 -11.62 -8.89 19.39
C ARG A 468 -12.38 -10.02 20.10
N LYS A 469 -13.10 -10.88 19.37
CA LYS A 469 -13.80 -12.04 19.95
C LYS A 469 -12.88 -13.21 20.27
N PHE A 470 -11.84 -13.44 19.48
CA PHE A 470 -10.75 -14.35 19.82
C PHE A 470 -9.95 -13.78 21.01
N GLY A 471 -9.69 -12.48 21.01
CA GLY A 471 -9.10 -11.78 22.16
C GLY A 471 -7.64 -12.15 22.45
N PRO A 472 -6.75 -12.23 21.44
CA PRO A 472 -5.35 -12.59 21.62
C PRO A 472 -4.66 -11.64 22.60
N ARG A 473 -3.66 -12.15 23.32
CA ARG A 473 -2.95 -11.40 24.37
C ARG A 473 -2.29 -10.12 23.86
N ARG A 474 -1.75 -10.17 22.64
CA ARG A 474 -0.97 -9.11 22.01
C ARG A 474 -1.28 -9.07 20.51
N VAL A 475 -1.28 -7.88 19.91
CA VAL A 475 -1.48 -7.68 18.47
C VAL A 475 -0.38 -6.77 17.94
N LEU A 476 0.27 -7.16 16.85
CA LEU A 476 1.26 -6.35 16.15
C LEU A 476 0.72 -6.02 14.76
N TYR A 477 0.40 -4.76 14.52
CA TYR A 477 -0.21 -4.28 13.29
C TYR A 477 0.86 -3.60 12.44
N VAL A 478 1.16 -4.14 11.25
CA VAL A 478 1.99 -3.55 10.20
C VAL A 478 1.06 -2.89 9.16
N SER A 479 1.43 -1.73 8.60
CA SER A 479 0.67 -1.18 7.47
C SER A 479 1.39 -0.14 6.62
N CYS A 480 1.27 -0.31 5.30
CA CYS A 480 1.68 0.65 4.27
C CYS A 480 0.68 1.81 4.08
N ASN A 481 -0.39 1.87 4.90
CA ASN A 481 -1.28 3.03 5.02
C ASN A 481 -1.59 3.30 6.50
N VAL A 482 -0.81 4.19 7.11
CA VAL A 482 -0.93 4.52 8.54
C VAL A 482 -2.24 5.22 8.90
N HIS A 483 -2.97 5.78 7.93
CA HIS A 483 -4.29 6.40 8.17
C HIS A 483 -5.38 5.34 8.40
N THR A 484 -5.38 4.26 7.61
CA THR A 484 -6.28 3.11 7.86
C THR A 484 -5.86 2.29 9.08
N GLN A 485 -4.55 2.16 9.33
CA GLN A 485 -4.05 1.58 10.58
C GLN A 485 -4.53 2.36 11.81
N ALA A 486 -4.44 3.70 11.80
CA ALA A 486 -4.91 4.54 12.89
C ALA A 486 -6.41 4.34 13.17
N ARG A 487 -7.24 4.30 12.12
CA ARG A 487 -8.68 3.97 12.21
C ARG A 487 -8.93 2.61 12.86
N ASP A 488 -8.24 1.57 12.38
CA ASP A 488 -8.48 0.18 12.77
C ASP A 488 -7.94 -0.11 14.19
N VAL A 489 -6.77 0.42 14.54
CA VAL A 489 -6.26 0.46 15.93
C VAL A 489 -7.24 1.23 16.83
N GLY A 490 -7.81 2.33 16.34
CA GLY A 490 -8.87 3.08 17.03
C GLY A 490 -10.06 2.19 17.44
N VAL A 491 -10.55 1.33 16.54
CA VAL A 491 -11.63 0.37 16.85
C VAL A 491 -11.22 -0.62 17.94
N LEU A 492 -9.99 -1.15 17.88
CA LEU A 492 -9.46 -2.08 18.89
C LEU A 492 -9.29 -1.41 20.27
N VAL A 493 -8.92 -0.13 20.30
CA VAL A 493 -8.61 0.61 21.54
C VAL A 493 -9.84 1.28 22.18
N ARG A 494 -10.90 1.59 21.40
CA ARG A 494 -12.19 2.02 21.97
C ARG A 494 -12.99 0.84 22.54
N GLY A 495 -12.88 -0.36 21.95
CA GLY A 495 -13.51 -1.57 22.48
C GLY A 495 -15.05 -1.57 22.37
N GLU A 496 -15.60 -0.92 21.35
CA GLU A 496 -17.05 -0.73 21.18
C GLU A 496 -17.78 -2.03 20.84
N GLY A 497 -18.75 -2.45 21.67
CA GLY A 497 -19.51 -3.69 21.46
C GLY A 497 -18.79 -4.95 21.96
N GLU A 498 -19.22 -6.13 21.50
CA GLU A 498 -18.73 -7.43 21.99
C GLU A 498 -17.25 -7.70 21.65
N GLY A 499 -16.51 -8.22 22.63
CA GLY A 499 -15.11 -8.62 22.49
C GLY A 499 -14.12 -7.68 23.18
N GLU A 500 -12.87 -8.10 23.23
CA GLU A 500 -11.82 -7.49 24.04
C GLU A 500 -11.46 -6.06 23.66
N ARG A 501 -10.86 -5.33 24.61
CA ARG A 501 -10.29 -4.00 24.42
C ARG A 501 -8.77 -4.07 24.42
N TYR A 502 -8.14 -3.20 23.62
CA TYR A 502 -6.69 -3.07 23.54
C TYR A 502 -6.19 -1.71 24.06
N GLU A 503 -4.91 -1.66 24.40
CA GLU A 503 -4.14 -0.44 24.64
C GLU A 503 -2.91 -0.41 23.71
N ILE A 504 -2.44 0.78 23.36
CA ILE A 504 -1.29 0.95 22.47
C ILE A 504 -0.01 0.99 23.33
N GLU A 505 0.88 0.03 23.15
CA GLU A 505 2.20 0.02 23.80
C GLU A 505 3.19 0.92 23.06
N SER A 506 3.22 0.84 21.73
CA SER A 506 4.13 1.65 20.92
C SER A 506 3.64 1.86 19.48
N LEU A 507 4.09 2.96 18.88
CA LEU A 507 3.89 3.35 17.50
C LEU A 507 5.25 3.73 16.90
N ARG A 508 5.62 3.18 15.73
CA ARG A 508 6.87 3.54 15.03
C ARG A 508 6.68 3.49 13.51
N GLY A 509 7.28 4.45 12.80
CA GLY A 509 7.38 4.41 11.34
C GLY A 509 8.66 3.73 10.83
N PHE A 510 8.60 3.16 9.63
CA PHE A 510 9.74 2.63 8.90
C PHE A 510 9.77 3.20 7.48
N ASP A 511 10.97 3.53 7.01
CA ASP A 511 11.17 4.04 5.66
C ASP A 511 11.44 2.92 4.64
N PHE A 512 10.39 2.19 4.26
CA PHE A 512 10.48 1.21 3.17
C PHE A 512 10.73 1.88 1.80
N PHE A 513 10.40 3.18 1.66
CA PHE A 513 10.43 3.90 0.39
C PHE A 513 11.12 5.29 0.52
N PRO A 514 12.47 5.32 0.70
CA PRO A 514 13.24 6.56 0.69
C PRO A 514 12.96 7.42 -0.54
N GLN A 515 13.10 8.74 -0.39
CA GLN A 515 12.75 9.76 -1.40
C GLN A 515 11.24 9.91 -1.69
N THR A 516 10.35 9.29 -0.91
CA THR A 516 8.86 9.38 -1.07
C THR A 516 8.16 9.68 0.25
N GLY A 517 6.89 10.11 0.20
CA GLY A 517 6.02 10.30 1.37
C GLY A 517 5.57 9.01 2.07
N HIS A 518 5.71 7.83 1.46
CA HIS A 518 5.25 6.58 2.06
C HIS A 518 6.02 6.21 3.34
N VAL A 519 5.30 5.83 4.38
CA VAL A 519 5.82 5.29 5.65
C VAL A 519 5.10 4.00 5.98
N GLU A 520 5.84 2.99 6.41
CA GLU A 520 5.30 1.72 6.88
C GLU A 520 5.15 1.83 8.40
N GLY A 521 3.92 1.77 8.92
CA GLY A 521 3.67 1.91 10.36
C GLY A 521 3.64 0.57 11.07
N VAL A 522 4.27 0.49 12.24
CA VAL A 522 4.10 -0.62 13.19
C VAL A 522 3.44 -0.07 14.46
N ALA A 523 2.32 -0.68 14.84
CA ALA A 523 1.62 -0.44 16.10
C ALA A 523 1.58 -1.73 16.92
N ILE A 524 2.04 -1.68 18.17
CA ILE A 524 2.03 -2.84 19.09
C ILE A 524 0.97 -2.59 20.15
N LEU A 525 0.06 -3.55 20.30
CA LEU A 525 -1.11 -3.46 21.17
C LEU A 525 -1.12 -4.59 22.20
N ASN A 526 -1.42 -4.27 23.45
CA ASN A 526 -1.70 -5.26 24.49
C ASN A 526 -3.21 -5.36 24.73
N ARG A 527 -3.70 -6.56 25.03
CA ARG A 527 -5.08 -6.72 25.51
C ARG A 527 -5.17 -6.18 26.94
N VAL A 528 -6.16 -5.32 27.17
CA VAL A 528 -6.48 -4.82 28.51
C VAL A 528 -7.29 -5.89 29.23
N ASP A 529 -6.72 -6.53 30.25
CA ASP A 529 -7.47 -7.44 31.10
C ASP A 529 -8.48 -6.66 31.93
N THR A 530 -9.76 -6.77 31.57
CA THR A 530 -10.86 -6.36 32.44
C THR A 530 -10.85 -7.24 33.69
N LYS A 531 -10.45 -6.67 34.83
CA LYS A 531 -10.70 -7.29 36.13
C LYS A 531 -12.21 -7.51 36.30
N ALA A 532 -12.58 -8.76 36.58
CA ALA A 532 -13.93 -9.17 36.93
C ALA A 532 -14.33 -8.66 38.33
#